data_AF-A0A7C5DUX4-F1
#
_entry.id   AF-A0A7C5DUX4-F1
#
_cell.length_a   1.000
_cell.length_b   1.000
_cell.length_c   1.000
_cell.angle_alpha   90.00
_cell.angle_beta   90.00
_cell.angle_gamma   90.00
#
_symmetry.space_group_name_H-M   'P 1'
#
loop_
_entity.id
_entity.type
_entity.pdbx_description
1 polymer ?
#
loop_
_entity_poly.entity_id
_entity_poly.type
_entity_poly.pdbx_seq_one_letter_code
_entity_poly.pdbx_strand_id
1 'polypeptide(L)'
;MTNKTHYPLIRTIYLYLFALLGLTLLVIGGVRFVDMGLKAFVFTKAEEEERLIYKTPPMAPIGEKRLEDVENQKDFCLSDKQKAEFEMWLKDYKNWKERMSKVDYVTSRRHRDASLNLALILIGLPLYLYHWLTIRKETKNKESD
;
A
#
# COMPACT_ATOMS: atom_id res chain seq x y z
N MET A 1 -9.69 53.15 -23.44
CA MET A 1 -8.62 52.24 -23.94
C MET A 1 -8.00 51.55 -22.73
N THR A 2 -7.92 50.23 -22.79
CA THR A 2 -7.66 49.32 -21.67
C THR A 2 -6.21 49.39 -21.17
N ASN A 3 -5.99 49.89 -19.95
CA ASN A 3 -4.72 49.70 -19.25
C ASN A 3 -4.68 48.27 -18.68
N LYS A 4 -4.23 47.32 -19.49
CA LYS A 4 -3.83 45.99 -18.99
C LYS A 4 -2.44 46.14 -18.38
N THR A 5 -2.38 46.34 -17.07
CA THR A 5 -1.12 46.25 -16.32
C THR A 5 -0.58 44.83 -16.46
N HIS A 6 0.38 44.65 -17.37
CA HIS A 6 1.14 43.41 -17.48
C HIS A 6 2.01 43.29 -16.23
N TYR A 7 1.74 42.31 -15.37
CA TYR A 7 2.61 41.95 -14.24
C TYR A 7 3.46 40.73 -14.63
N PRO A 8 4.53 40.90 -15.44
CA PRO A 8 5.31 39.79 -15.97
C PRO A 8 5.94 38.96 -14.85
N LEU A 9 6.40 39.59 -13.76
CA LEU A 9 6.97 38.90 -12.60
C LEU A 9 5.95 38.00 -11.89
N ILE A 10 4.74 38.50 -11.64
CA ILE A 10 3.68 37.73 -10.99
C ILE A 10 3.31 36.51 -11.83
N ARG A 11 3.18 36.70 -13.16
CA ARG A 11 2.92 35.59 -14.08
C ARG A 11 4.04 34.56 -14.07
N THR A 12 5.29 34.99 -14.11
CA THR A 12 6.46 34.10 -14.09
C THR A 12 6.52 33.30 -12.80
N ILE A 13 6.36 33.94 -11.64
CA ILE A 13 6.34 33.25 -10.33
C ILE A 13 5.20 32.23 -10.29
N TYR A 14 4.00 32.61 -10.71
CA TYR A 14 2.85 31.71 -10.78
C TYR A 14 3.13 30.47 -11.64
N LEU A 15 3.71 30.67 -12.83
CA LEU A 15 4.02 29.57 -13.75
C LEU A 15 5.08 28.61 -13.18
N TYR A 16 6.15 29.13 -12.55
CA TYR A 16 7.16 28.28 -11.92
C TYR A 16 6.62 27.52 -10.71
N LEU A 17 5.77 28.14 -9.89
CA LEU A 17 5.12 27.45 -8.76
C LEU A 17 4.21 26.32 -9.26
N PHE A 18 3.40 26.57 -10.29
CA PHE A 18 2.52 25.56 -10.85
C PHE A 18 3.31 24.43 -11.52
N ALA A 19 4.40 24.76 -12.23
CA ALA A 19 5.30 23.76 -12.80
C ALA A 19 5.96 22.89 -11.72
N LEU A 20 6.40 23.48 -10.60
CA LEU A 20 6.98 22.74 -9.48
C LEU A 20 5.97 21.78 -8.84
N LEU A 21 4.73 22.25 -8.62
CA LEU A 21 3.64 21.42 -8.11
C LEU A 21 3.32 20.28 -9.06
N GLY A 22 3.18 20.57 -10.35
CA GLY A 22 2.94 19.56 -11.39
C GLY A 22 4.05 18.52 -11.45
N LEU A 23 5.32 18.94 -11.40
CA LEU A 23 6.47 18.03 -11.37
C LEU A 23 6.45 17.15 -10.12
N THR A 24 6.10 17.72 -8.96
CA THR A 24 5.99 16.96 -7.70
C THR A 24 4.93 15.87 -7.80
N LEU A 25 3.75 16.20 -8.30
CA LEU A 25 2.66 15.24 -8.51
C LEU A 25 3.07 14.13 -9.50
N LEU A 26 3.78 14.50 -10.58
CA LEU A 26 4.26 13.56 -11.58
C LEU A 26 5.30 12.59 -11.01
N VAL A 27 6.24 13.09 -10.19
CA VAL A 27 7.23 12.24 -9.50
C VAL A 27 6.54 11.28 -8.53
N ILE A 28 5.60 11.77 -7.70
CA ILE A 28 4.85 10.93 -6.77
C ILE A 28 4.05 9.85 -7.52
N GLY A 29 3.36 10.24 -8.59
CA GLY A 29 2.62 9.30 -9.44
C GLY A 29 3.52 8.25 -10.09
N GLY A 30 4.66 8.66 -10.62
CA GLY A 30 5.66 7.79 -11.22
C GLY A 30 6.21 6.76 -10.23
N VAL A 31 6.59 7.18 -9.03
CA VAL A 31 7.06 6.28 -7.96
C VAL A 31 5.98 5.26 -7.61
N ARG A 32 4.74 5.69 -7.41
CA ARG A 32 3.63 4.77 -7.07
C ARG A 32 3.35 3.76 -8.17
N PHE A 33 3.42 4.19 -9.44
CA PHE A 33 3.20 3.30 -10.56
C PHE A 33 4.30 2.23 -10.69
N VAL A 34 5.56 2.63 -10.53
CA VAL A 34 6.69 1.68 -10.54
C VAL A 34 6.61 0.75 -9.34
N ASP A 35 6.30 1.25 -8.15
CA ASP A 35 6.11 0.43 -6.93
C ASP A 35 5.00 -0.61 -7.13
N MET A 36 3.86 -0.23 -7.71
CA MET A 36 2.78 -1.17 -8.04
C MET A 36 3.27 -2.27 -9.00
N GLY A 37 3.96 -1.89 -10.08
CA GLY A 37 4.50 -2.85 -11.05
C GLY A 37 5.52 -3.81 -10.42
N LEU A 38 6.41 -3.28 -9.57
CA LEU A 38 7.40 -4.07 -8.84
C LEU A 38 6.72 -5.07 -7.89
N LYS A 39 5.71 -4.66 -7.12
CA LYS A 39 4.93 -5.59 -6.26
C LYS A 39 4.19 -6.65 -7.07
N ALA A 40 3.61 -6.28 -8.20
CA ALA A 40 2.82 -7.19 -9.02
C ALA A 40 3.67 -8.26 -9.73
N PHE A 41 4.86 -7.91 -10.21
CA PHE A 41 5.65 -8.78 -11.10
C PHE A 41 6.98 -9.29 -10.51
N VAL A 42 7.59 -8.55 -9.57
CA VAL A 42 8.91 -8.88 -9.00
C VAL A 42 8.79 -9.32 -7.54
N PHE A 43 8.12 -8.51 -6.72
CA PHE A 43 7.94 -8.72 -5.29
C PHE A 43 6.54 -9.25 -4.97
N THR A 44 6.14 -10.38 -5.58
CA THR A 44 4.78 -10.94 -5.51
C THR A 44 4.25 -11.25 -4.11
N LYS A 45 5.13 -11.34 -3.11
CA LYS A 45 4.78 -11.51 -1.68
C LYS A 45 4.55 -10.20 -0.92
N ALA A 46 4.78 -9.04 -1.52
CA ALA A 46 4.70 -7.74 -0.85
C ALA A 46 3.31 -7.43 -0.25
N GLU A 47 2.26 -8.03 -0.81
CA GLU A 47 0.86 -7.85 -0.40
C GLU A 47 0.24 -9.12 0.21
N GLU A 48 1.06 -10.14 0.48
CA GLU A 48 0.60 -11.43 1.02
C GLU A 48 -0.04 -11.26 2.40
N GLU A 49 0.59 -10.44 3.25
CA GLU A 49 0.05 -10.06 4.56
C GLU A 49 -1.31 -9.37 4.42
N GLU A 50 -1.43 -8.39 3.53
CA GLU A 50 -2.64 -7.60 3.35
C GLU A 50 -3.80 -8.46 2.83
N ARG A 51 -3.53 -9.37 1.89
CA ARG A 51 -4.50 -10.34 1.38
C ARG A 51 -5.07 -11.27 2.46
N LEU A 52 -4.36 -11.43 3.58
CA LEU A 52 -4.72 -12.35 4.65
C LEU A 52 -5.27 -11.65 5.88
N ILE A 53 -4.86 -10.41 6.18
CA ILE A 53 -5.45 -9.58 7.24
C ILE A 53 -6.96 -9.38 6.99
N TYR A 54 -7.38 -9.24 5.73
CA TYR A 54 -8.80 -9.12 5.38
C TYR A 54 -9.59 -10.44 5.43
N LYS A 55 -8.92 -11.58 5.66
CA LYS A 55 -9.59 -12.87 5.90
C LYS A 55 -9.78 -13.06 7.40
N THR A 56 -10.85 -12.46 7.93
CA THR A 56 -11.28 -12.68 9.31
C THR A 56 -11.51 -14.17 9.57
N PRO A 57 -11.29 -14.66 10.81
CA PRO A 57 -11.62 -16.03 11.14
C PRO A 57 -13.12 -16.27 10.90
N PRO A 58 -13.53 -17.47 10.44
CA PRO A 58 -14.94 -17.79 10.30
C PRO A 58 -15.63 -17.61 11.65
N MET A 59 -16.75 -16.89 11.67
CA MET A 59 -17.52 -16.67 12.89
C MET A 59 -18.07 -17.99 13.42
N ALA A 60 -17.92 -18.23 14.72
CA ALA A 60 -18.52 -19.39 15.36
C ALA A 60 -20.05 -19.32 15.24
N PRO A 61 -20.74 -20.43 14.95
CA PRO A 61 -22.19 -20.46 14.85
C PRO A 61 -22.84 -20.47 16.25
N ILE A 62 -22.49 -19.50 17.12
CA ILE A 62 -23.04 -19.31 18.47
C ILE A 62 -23.84 -18.00 18.45
N GLY A 63 -25.13 -18.06 18.78
CA GLY A 63 -25.96 -16.86 18.97
C GLY A 63 -26.14 -16.57 20.46
N GLU A 64 -26.25 -15.31 20.85
CA GLU A 64 -26.30 -14.86 22.26
C GLU A 64 -27.36 -15.60 23.10
N LYS A 65 -28.57 -15.81 22.56
CA LYS A 65 -29.64 -16.60 23.21
C LYS A 65 -29.22 -18.02 23.63
N ARG A 66 -28.21 -18.62 22.97
CA ARG A 66 -27.76 -19.99 23.26
C ARG A 66 -26.79 -20.08 24.43
N LEU A 67 -26.15 -18.98 24.84
CA LEU A 67 -25.28 -18.98 26.01
C LEU A 67 -26.10 -19.06 27.30
N GLU A 68 -27.24 -18.37 27.33
CA GLU A 68 -28.21 -18.39 28.43
C GLU A 68 -28.86 -19.78 28.60
N ASP A 69 -29.15 -20.49 27.51
CA ASP A 69 -29.72 -21.85 27.55
C ASP A 69 -28.71 -22.91 28.05
N VAL A 70 -27.42 -22.75 27.69
CA VAL A 70 -26.32 -23.64 28.14
C VAL A 70 -26.04 -23.45 29.63
N GLU A 71 -26.10 -22.22 30.13
CA GLU A 71 -25.88 -21.91 31.55
C GLU A 71 -27.00 -22.49 32.45
N ASN A 72 -28.21 -22.63 31.92
CA ASN A 72 -29.39 -23.05 32.66
C ASN A 72 -29.77 -24.55 32.54
N GLN A 73 -29.09 -25.35 31.70
CA GLN A 73 -29.36 -26.78 31.54
C GLN A 73 -28.21 -27.67 32.01
N LYS A 74 -28.51 -28.66 32.87
CA LYS A 74 -27.55 -29.67 33.38
C LYS A 74 -27.07 -30.66 32.31
N ASP A 75 -27.89 -30.93 31.29
CA ASP A 75 -27.58 -31.84 30.16
C ASP A 75 -27.83 -31.12 28.83
N PHE A 76 -26.82 -30.46 28.30
CA PHE A 76 -26.86 -29.78 27.00
C PHE A 76 -26.53 -30.77 25.87
N CYS A 77 -27.52 -31.10 25.03
CA CYS A 77 -27.35 -31.95 23.85
C CYS A 77 -27.55 -31.13 22.57
N LEU A 78 -26.51 -31.06 21.73
CA LEU A 78 -26.59 -30.46 20.40
C LEU A 78 -27.55 -31.25 19.50
N SER A 79 -28.43 -30.56 18.78
CA SER A 79 -29.17 -31.19 17.68
C SER A 79 -28.23 -31.58 16.54
N ASP A 80 -28.61 -32.54 15.70
CA ASP A 80 -27.74 -33.03 14.63
C ASP A 80 -27.40 -31.96 13.59
N LYS A 81 -28.33 -31.02 13.35
CA LYS A 81 -28.08 -29.83 12.52
C LYS A 81 -26.98 -28.95 13.13
N GLN A 82 -27.00 -28.74 14.44
CA GLN A 82 -26.00 -27.93 15.12
C GLN A 82 -24.63 -28.61 15.12
N LYS A 83 -24.58 -29.93 15.35
CA LYS A 83 -23.34 -30.70 15.24
C LYS A 83 -22.70 -30.52 13.86
N ALA A 84 -23.50 -30.62 12.79
CA ALA A 84 -23.02 -30.40 11.43
C ALA A 84 -22.49 -28.96 11.20
N GLU A 85 -23.16 -27.93 11.72
CA GLU A 85 -22.69 -26.53 11.65
C GLU A 85 -21.35 -26.34 12.39
N PHE A 86 -21.19 -26.93 13.57
CA PHE A 86 -19.94 -26.88 14.33
C PHE A 86 -18.80 -27.66 13.66
N GLU A 87 -19.08 -28.83 13.08
CA GLU A 87 -18.09 -29.60 12.33
C GLU A 87 -17.58 -28.82 11.11
N MET A 88 -18.49 -28.18 10.38
CA MET A 88 -18.14 -27.32 9.25
C MET A 88 -17.31 -26.11 9.69
N TRP A 89 -17.73 -25.43 10.76
CA TRP A 89 -16.98 -24.30 11.31
C TRP A 89 -15.58 -24.72 11.79
N LEU A 90 -15.44 -25.85 12.49
CA LEU A 90 -14.14 -26.37 12.94
C LEU A 90 -13.21 -26.68 11.77
N LYS A 91 -13.76 -27.23 10.68
CA LYS A 91 -13.00 -27.46 9.44
C LYS A 91 -12.51 -26.15 8.83
N ASP A 92 -13.40 -25.16 8.69
CA ASP A 92 -13.05 -23.85 8.13
C ASP A 92 -12.04 -23.10 9.01
N TYR A 93 -12.19 -23.19 10.32
CA TYR A 93 -11.26 -22.61 11.29
C TYR A 93 -9.87 -23.26 11.21
N LYS A 94 -9.78 -24.59 11.10
CA LYS A 94 -8.51 -25.30 10.88
C LYS A 94 -7.85 -24.84 9.58
N ASN A 95 -8.60 -24.77 8.49
CA ASN A 95 -8.10 -24.29 7.19
C ASN A 95 -7.61 -22.84 7.26
N TRP A 96 -8.35 -21.96 7.97
CA TRP A 96 -7.92 -20.59 8.22
C TRP A 96 -6.61 -20.56 9.01
N LYS A 97 -6.51 -21.30 10.12
CA LYS A 97 -5.32 -21.36 10.98
C LYS A 97 -4.08 -21.86 10.22
N GLU A 98 -4.22 -22.89 9.40
CA GLU A 98 -3.13 -23.42 8.58
C GLU A 98 -2.65 -22.42 7.52
N ARG A 99 -3.56 -21.68 6.89
CA ARG A 99 -3.18 -20.60 5.96
C ARG A 99 -2.40 -19.50 6.68
N MET A 100 -2.85 -19.11 7.88
CA MET A 100 -2.19 -18.07 8.68
C MET A 100 -0.80 -18.50 9.19
N SER A 101 -0.59 -19.79 9.46
CA SER A 101 0.73 -20.29 9.90
C SER A 101 1.78 -20.35 8.79
N LYS A 102 1.35 -20.31 7.51
CA LYS A 102 2.24 -20.33 6.34
C LYS A 102 2.70 -18.92 5.92
N VAL A 103 2.18 -17.88 6.57
CA VAL A 103 2.46 -16.48 6.22
C VAL A 103 3.82 -16.06 6.75
N ASP A 104 4.67 -15.60 5.85
CA ASP A 104 5.93 -14.97 6.21
C ASP A 104 5.80 -13.44 6.21
N TYR A 105 5.43 -12.90 7.38
CA TYR A 105 5.27 -11.46 7.60
C TYR A 105 6.57 -10.69 7.37
N VAL A 106 7.72 -11.28 7.70
CA VAL A 106 9.02 -10.62 7.58
C VAL A 106 9.36 -10.45 6.10
N THR A 107 9.17 -11.50 5.30
CA THR A 107 9.40 -11.45 3.86
C THR A 107 8.41 -10.51 3.17
N SER A 108 7.12 -10.56 3.52
CA SER A 108 6.10 -9.63 3.01
C SER A 108 6.49 -8.17 3.23
N ARG A 109 6.87 -7.79 4.46
CA ARG A 109 7.32 -6.43 4.79
C ARG A 109 8.57 -6.04 4.01
N ARG A 110 9.59 -6.91 3.96
CA ARG A 110 10.83 -6.66 3.21
C ARG A 110 10.57 -6.43 1.72
N HIS A 111 9.69 -7.22 1.12
CA HIS A 111 9.29 -7.09 -0.28
C HIS A 111 8.60 -5.74 -0.54
N ARG A 112 7.70 -5.32 0.36
CA ARG A 112 7.01 -4.03 0.29
C ARG A 112 7.99 -2.86 0.37
N ASP A 113 8.92 -2.91 1.31
CA ASP A 113 9.93 -1.88 1.52
C ASP A 113 10.92 -1.82 0.36
N ALA A 114 11.40 -2.98 -0.10
CA ALA A 114 12.31 -3.07 -1.24
C ALA A 114 11.68 -2.50 -2.52
N SER A 115 10.40 -2.83 -2.77
CA SER A 115 9.65 -2.29 -3.91
C SER A 115 9.58 -0.77 -3.89
N LEU A 116 9.16 -0.19 -2.76
CA LEU A 116 9.02 1.26 -2.64
C LEU A 116 10.36 1.98 -2.80
N ASN A 117 11.40 1.48 -2.12
CA ASN A 117 12.73 2.07 -2.18
C ASN A 117 13.32 1.97 -3.60
N LEU A 118 13.12 0.84 -4.28
CA LEU A 118 13.57 0.67 -5.65
C LEU A 118 12.83 1.60 -6.61
N ALA A 119 11.52 1.78 -6.45
CA ALA A 119 10.74 2.74 -7.23
C ALA A 119 11.23 4.19 -7.03
N LEU A 120 11.53 4.58 -5.79
CA LEU A 120 12.12 5.89 -5.47
C LEU A 120 13.47 6.08 -6.15
N ILE A 121 14.34 5.07 -6.14
CA ILE A 121 15.65 5.13 -6.81
C ILE A 121 15.48 5.23 -8.33
N LEU A 122 14.61 4.41 -8.92
CA LEU A 122 14.41 4.38 -10.38
C LEU A 122 13.90 5.71 -10.94
N ILE A 123 13.07 6.44 -10.19
CA ILE A 123 12.55 7.75 -10.60
C ILE A 123 13.47 8.89 -10.14
N GLY A 124 13.93 8.84 -8.89
CA GLY A 124 14.69 9.90 -8.25
C GLY A 124 16.12 10.02 -8.76
N LEU A 125 16.79 8.90 -9.07
CA LEU A 125 18.19 8.92 -9.53
C LEU A 125 18.35 9.63 -10.88
N PRO A 126 17.55 9.32 -11.94
CA PRO A 126 17.63 10.08 -13.19
C PRO A 126 17.37 11.58 -13.01
N LEU A 127 16.39 11.93 -12.18
CA LEU A 127 16.05 13.33 -11.89
C LEU A 127 17.20 14.04 -11.18
N TYR A 128 17.78 13.43 -10.15
CA TYR A 128 18.94 13.95 -9.45
C TYR A 128 20.13 14.14 -10.38
N LEU A 129 20.47 13.12 -11.17
CA LEU A 129 21.60 13.17 -12.10
C LEU A 129 21.43 14.27 -13.14
N TYR A 130 20.23 14.41 -13.71
CA TYR A 130 19.93 15.48 -14.66
C TYR A 130 20.20 16.87 -14.08
N HIS A 131 19.67 17.14 -12.89
CA HIS A 131 19.88 18.43 -12.22
C HIS A 131 21.34 18.65 -11.83
N TRP A 132 22.00 17.64 -11.27
CA TRP A 132 23.42 17.72 -10.88
C TRP A 132 24.33 18.03 -12.07
N LEU A 133 24.15 17.33 -13.19
CA LEU A 133 24.95 17.53 -14.40
C LEU A 133 24.73 18.92 -15.00
N THR A 134 23.49 19.43 -14.96
CA THR A 134 23.15 20.77 -15.45
C THR A 134 23.85 21.84 -14.62
N ILE A 135 23.73 21.77 -13.29
CA ILE A 135 24.40 22.69 -12.36
C ILE A 135 25.90 22.69 -12.61
N ARG A 136 26.51 21.50 -12.68
CA ARG A 136 27.95 21.36 -12.91
C ARG A 136 28.40 21.99 -14.23
N LYS A 137 27.58 21.91 -15.28
CA LYS A 137 27.86 22.53 -16.58
C LYS A 137 27.77 24.06 -16.50
N GLU A 138 26.75 24.58 -15.84
CA GLU A 138 26.53 26.02 -15.68
C GLU A 138 27.60 26.68 -14.80
N THR A 139 28.03 26.01 -13.72
CA THR A 139 29.09 26.54 -12.85
C THR A 139 30.43 26.57 -13.57
N LYS A 140 30.76 25.54 -14.35
CA LYS A 140 32.02 25.49 -15.13
C LYS A 140 32.09 26.60 -16.19
N ASN A 141 30.99 26.87 -16.88
CA ASN A 141 30.94 27.92 -17.91
C ASN A 141 31.11 29.33 -17.31
N LYS A 142 30.64 29.56 -16.07
CA LYS A 142 30.82 30.84 -15.38
C LYS A 142 32.25 31.10 -14.92
N GLU A 143 33.07 30.07 -14.75
CA GLU A 143 34.50 30.21 -14.39
C GLU A 143 35.40 30.48 -15.61
N SER A 144 34.88 30.27 -16.83
CA SER A 144 35.61 30.45 -18.09
C SER A 144 35.31 31.76 -18.83
N ASP A 145 34.36 32.55 -18.34
CA ASP A 145 34.00 33.90 -18.82
C ASP A 145 34.56 34.98 -17.89
#